data_AF-A0A397Z2R8-F1
#
_entry.id   AF-A0A397Z2R8-F1
#
_cell.length_a   1.000
_cell.length_b   1.000
_cell.length_c   1.000
_cell.angle_alpha   90.00
_cell.angle_beta   90.00
_cell.angle_gamma   90.00
#
_symmetry.space_group_name_H-M   'P 1'
#
loop_
_entity.id
_entity.type
_entity.pdbx_description
1 polymer ?
#
loop_
_entity_poly.entity_id
_entity_poly.type
_entity_poly.pdbx_seq_one_letter_code
_entity_poly.pdbx_strand_id
1 'polypeptide(L)'
;MADIIGNKDNRPFAGKVVVLGGDFRQVLPVIHGAGRPEIVMESLNSSYLWKHVKVLELTKNMRLMSNDLTPEDAKELQEFSQWILDVGDGKIGDGNDGEALITIPDEFLILDADDPIDSISKAVYGDAVSLLQHREPKFFQERAIL
;
A
#
# COMPACT_ATOMS: atom_id res chain seq x y z
N MET A 1 -23.83 -16.88 7.76
CA MET A 1 -23.39 -16.39 6.43
C MET A 1 -22.51 -17.48 5.83
N ALA A 2 -22.74 -17.86 4.58
CA ALA A 2 -21.91 -18.84 3.87
C ALA A 2 -21.10 -18.07 2.81
N ASP A 3 -19.81 -18.39 2.70
CA ASP A 3 -18.88 -17.80 1.73
C ASP A 3 -19.19 -18.19 0.27
N ILE A 4 -19.75 -19.38 0.03
CA ILE A 4 -20.20 -19.84 -1.29
C ILE A 4 -21.53 -20.61 -1.17
N ILE A 5 -22.46 -20.37 -2.10
CA ILE A 5 -23.72 -21.12 -2.24
C ILE A 5 -23.42 -22.57 -2.68
N GLY A 6 -23.95 -23.57 -1.95
CA GLY A 6 -23.77 -25.00 -2.26
C GLY A 6 -22.83 -25.77 -1.31
N ASN A 7 -22.46 -25.18 -0.18
CA ASN A 7 -21.57 -25.77 0.81
C ASN A 7 -22.27 -26.83 1.69
N LYS A 8 -22.35 -28.07 1.20
CA LYS A 8 -23.00 -29.19 1.92
C LYS A 8 -22.28 -29.60 3.22
N ASP A 9 -20.96 -29.41 3.28
CA ASP A 9 -20.11 -29.85 4.40
C ASP A 9 -19.78 -28.71 5.39
N ASN A 10 -20.32 -27.51 5.15
CA ASN A 10 -20.00 -26.29 5.90
C ASN A 10 -18.49 -25.99 5.98
N ARG A 11 -17.71 -26.42 4.97
CA ARG A 11 -16.26 -26.17 4.85
C ARG A 11 -16.02 -24.84 4.13
N PRO A 12 -15.10 -23.98 4.58
CA PRO A 12 -14.80 -22.73 3.89
C PRO A 12 -14.57 -22.94 2.38
N PHE A 13 -15.16 -22.07 1.56
CA PHE A 13 -15.12 -22.09 0.10
C PHE A 13 -15.45 -23.46 -0.53
N ALA A 14 -16.38 -24.22 0.08
CA ALA A 14 -16.72 -25.59 -0.30
C ALA A 14 -15.51 -26.55 -0.38
N GLY A 15 -14.47 -26.28 0.42
CA GLY A 15 -13.24 -27.07 0.47
C GLY A 15 -12.22 -26.72 -0.62
N LYS A 16 -12.42 -25.64 -1.38
CA LYS A 16 -11.42 -25.16 -2.35
C LYS A 16 -10.24 -24.50 -1.65
N VAL A 17 -9.06 -24.65 -2.24
CA VAL A 17 -7.88 -23.87 -1.85
C VAL A 17 -8.04 -22.47 -2.43
N VAL A 18 -7.97 -21.46 -1.56
CA VAL A 18 -8.03 -20.04 -1.92
C VAL A 18 -6.73 -19.38 -1.50
N VAL A 19 -6.14 -18.61 -2.40
CA VAL A 19 -4.97 -17.77 -2.12
C VAL A 19 -5.42 -16.32 -2.14
N LEU A 20 -5.22 -15.64 -1.02
CA LEU A 20 -5.49 -14.21 -0.88
C LEU A 20 -4.14 -13.49 -1.00
N GLY A 21 -4.09 -12.46 -1.85
CA GLY A 21 -2.93 -11.60 -2.02
C GLY A 21 -3.32 -10.16 -1.75
N GLY A 22 -2.47 -9.43 -1.04
CA GLY A 22 -2.68 -8.03 -0.70
C GLY A 22 -1.68 -7.57 0.35
N ASP A 23 -1.70 -6.29 0.64
CA ASP A 23 -0.90 -5.67 1.70
C ASP A 23 -1.85 -5.09 2.76
N PHE A 24 -1.82 -5.63 3.97
CA PHE A 24 -2.69 -5.21 5.08
C PHE A 24 -2.35 -3.81 5.61
N ARG A 25 -1.23 -3.24 5.18
CA ARG A 25 -0.83 -1.85 5.48
C ARG A 25 -1.49 -0.86 4.51
N GLN A 26 -2.22 -1.34 3.50
CA GLN A 26 -3.06 -0.52 2.62
C GLN A 26 -4.38 -0.13 3.30
N VAL A 27 -5.19 0.63 2.58
CA VAL A 27 -6.48 1.15 3.07
C VAL A 27 -7.44 0.02 3.47
N LEU A 28 -8.15 0.25 4.59
CA LEU A 28 -9.22 -0.62 5.06
C LEU A 28 -10.41 -0.64 4.08
N PRO A 29 -11.31 -1.64 4.18
CA PRO A 29 -12.53 -1.67 3.38
C PRO A 29 -13.33 -0.37 3.50
N VAL A 30 -13.77 0.18 2.37
CA VAL A 30 -14.58 1.41 2.36
C VAL A 30 -16.05 1.05 2.49
N ILE A 31 -16.70 1.58 3.54
CA ILE A 31 -18.13 1.39 3.80
C ILE A 31 -18.78 2.76 3.97
N HIS A 32 -19.74 3.07 3.11
CA HIS A 32 -20.41 4.37 3.12
C HIS A 32 -21.18 4.60 4.41
N GLY A 33 -20.88 5.70 5.10
CA GLY A 33 -21.56 6.12 6.33
C GLY A 33 -21.20 5.31 7.58
N ALA A 34 -20.26 4.37 7.47
CA ALA A 34 -19.84 3.53 8.59
C ALA A 34 -18.80 4.21 9.48
N GLY A 35 -18.87 3.93 10.78
CA GLY A 35 -17.86 4.34 11.75
C GLY A 35 -16.60 3.48 11.70
N ARG A 36 -15.53 3.92 12.36
CA ARG A 36 -14.27 3.16 12.52
C ARG A 36 -14.49 1.70 12.98
N PRO A 37 -15.31 1.40 14.01
CA PRO A 37 -15.50 0.02 14.47
C PRO A 37 -16.15 -0.86 13.40
N GLU A 38 -17.10 -0.33 12.64
CA GLU A 38 -17.81 -1.06 11.59
C GLU A 38 -16.85 -1.39 10.43
N ILE A 39 -15.99 -0.44 10.04
CA ILE A 39 -14.94 -0.67 9.04
C ILE A 39 -13.98 -1.79 9.49
N VAL A 40 -13.56 -1.77 10.77
CA VAL A 40 -12.68 -2.81 11.32
C VAL A 40 -13.38 -4.17 11.35
N MET A 41 -14.65 -4.24 11.76
CA MET A 41 -15.41 -5.50 11.81
C MET A 41 -15.61 -6.16 10.44
N GLU A 42 -15.57 -5.36 9.37
CA GLU A 42 -15.71 -5.84 7.99
C GLU A 42 -14.37 -6.21 7.35
N SER A 43 -13.26 -5.99 8.05
CA SER A 43 -11.95 -6.45 7.60
C SER A 43 -11.81 -7.97 7.73
N LEU A 44 -10.97 -8.55 6.87
CA LEU A 44 -10.80 -10.00 6.78
C LEU A 44 -10.37 -10.65 8.11
N ASN A 45 -9.59 -9.94 8.93
CA ASN A 45 -9.11 -10.46 10.21
C ASN A 45 -10.23 -10.59 11.27
N SER A 46 -11.36 -9.91 11.06
CA SER A 46 -12.57 -9.98 11.89
C SER A 46 -13.57 -11.02 11.37
N SER A 47 -13.32 -11.57 10.18
CA SER A 47 -14.17 -12.60 9.57
C SER A 47 -14.00 -13.97 10.23
N TYR A 48 -15.07 -14.76 10.25
CA TYR A 48 -15.03 -16.17 10.68
C TYR A 48 -14.03 -17.01 9.85
N LEU A 49 -13.68 -16.55 8.66
CA LEU A 49 -12.71 -17.18 7.77
C LEU A 49 -11.28 -17.09 8.31
N TRP A 50 -10.96 -16.08 9.13
CA TRP A 50 -9.60 -15.81 9.60
C TRP A 50 -8.97 -17.02 10.31
N LYS A 51 -9.76 -17.76 11.09
CA LYS A 51 -9.32 -18.99 11.78
C LYS A 51 -8.84 -20.11 10.83
N HIS A 52 -9.17 -20.01 9.54
CA HIS A 52 -8.77 -20.94 8.49
C HIS A 52 -7.67 -20.36 7.59
N VAL A 53 -7.29 -19.10 7.77
CA VAL A 53 -6.24 -18.43 7.01
C VAL A 53 -4.89 -18.79 7.59
N LYS A 54 -3.98 -19.23 6.72
CA LYS A 54 -2.55 -19.32 7.03
C LYS A 54 -1.87 -18.09 6.44
N VAL A 55 -1.27 -17.26 7.30
CA VAL A 55 -0.53 -16.08 6.87
C VAL A 55 0.84 -16.50 6.35
N LEU A 56 1.22 -15.99 5.19
CA LEU A 56 2.54 -16.12 4.59
C LEU A 56 3.01 -14.72 4.21
N GLU A 57 4.18 -14.34 4.69
CA GLU A 57 4.72 -13.00 4.52
C GLU A 57 5.84 -12.98 3.48
N LEU A 58 5.77 -12.03 2.55
CA LEU A 58 6.86 -11.74 1.62
C LEU A 58 7.77 -10.69 2.26
N THR A 59 8.96 -11.10 2.70
CA THR A 59 9.92 -10.23 3.40
C THR A 59 10.96 -9.59 2.49
N LYS A 60 11.06 -10.07 1.24
CA LYS A 60 12.07 -9.64 0.29
C LYS A 60 11.47 -8.68 -0.73
N ASN A 61 11.79 -7.40 -0.59
CA ASN A 61 11.38 -6.37 -1.55
C ASN A 61 12.24 -6.47 -2.82
N MET A 62 11.67 -7.06 -3.87
CA MET A 62 12.36 -7.23 -5.15
C MET A 62 12.57 -5.92 -5.91
N ARG A 63 11.83 -4.84 -5.60
CA ARG A 63 12.05 -3.52 -6.22
C ARG A 63 13.41 -2.93 -5.84
N LEU A 64 13.90 -3.28 -4.65
CA LEU A 64 15.22 -2.87 -4.15
C LEU A 64 16.37 -3.68 -4.76
N MET A 65 16.07 -4.74 -5.51
CA MET A 65 17.08 -5.65 -6.07
C MET A 65 17.54 -5.26 -7.48
N SER A 66 17.56 -3.97 -7.79
CA SER A 66 18.11 -3.50 -9.06
C SER A 66 19.61 -3.78 -9.12
N ASN A 67 20.09 -4.34 -10.24
CA ASN A 67 21.49 -4.72 -10.41
C ASN A 67 22.39 -3.55 -10.81
N ASP A 68 21.80 -2.38 -11.11
CA ASP A 68 22.49 -1.23 -11.71
C ASP A 68 22.48 0.02 -10.79
N LEU A 69 22.40 -0.15 -9.47
CA LEU A 69 22.45 0.96 -8.50
C LEU A 69 23.88 1.24 -8.05
N THR A 70 24.20 2.53 -7.86
CA THR A 70 25.40 2.90 -7.11
C THR A 70 25.23 2.51 -5.63
N PRO A 71 26.33 2.34 -4.86
CA PRO A 71 26.24 2.09 -3.42
C PRO A 71 25.41 3.15 -2.67
N GLU A 72 25.49 4.40 -3.11
CA GLU A 72 24.75 5.54 -2.57
C GLU A 72 23.25 5.40 -2.88
N ASP A 73 22.87 5.19 -4.15
CA ASP A 73 21.45 5.02 -4.54
C ASP A 73 20.81 3.82 -3.84
N ALA A 74 21.56 2.72 -3.70
CA ALA A 74 21.09 1.53 -3.01
C ALA A 74 20.80 1.78 -1.53
N LYS A 75 21.63 2.62 -0.89
CA LYS A 75 21.46 3.01 0.51
C LYS A 75 20.24 3.93 0.69
N GLU A 76 20.11 4.96 -0.13
CA GLU A 76 18.96 5.89 -0.08
C GLU A 76 17.64 5.14 -0.30
N LEU A 77 17.61 4.24 -1.28
CA LEU A 77 16.43 3.43 -1.58
C LEU A 77 16.09 2.46 -0.42
N GLN A 78 17.12 1.91 0.25
CA GLN A 78 16.93 1.08 1.44
C GLN A 78 16.35 1.87 2.61
N GLU A 79 16.87 3.07 2.87
CA GLU A 79 16.40 3.97 3.94
C GLU A 79 14.95 4.39 3.69
N PHE A 80 14.62 4.81 2.46
CA PHE A 80 13.26 5.13 2.07
C PHE A 80 12.30 3.94 2.22
N SER A 81 12.71 2.74 1.75
CA SER A 81 11.86 1.55 1.88
C SER A 81 11.64 1.16 3.33
N GLN A 82 12.64 1.32 4.20
CA GLN A 82 12.49 1.03 5.62
C GLN A 82 11.54 2.03 6.28
N TRP A 83 11.65 3.31 5.94
CA TRP A 83 10.74 4.35 6.44
C TRP A 83 9.28 4.06 6.06
N ILE A 84 8.99 3.73 4.79
CA ILE A 84 7.64 3.34 4.35
C ILE A 84 7.12 2.11 5.11
N LEU A 85 7.97 1.10 5.35
CA LEU A 85 7.59 -0.07 6.12
C LEU A 85 7.23 0.28 7.56
N ASP A 86 8.00 1.16 8.20
CA ASP A 86 7.76 1.57 9.58
C ASP A 86 6.51 2.45 9.72
N VAL A 87 6.17 3.25 8.70
CA VAL A 87 4.86 3.91 8.61
C VAL A 87 3.73 2.88 8.50
N GLY A 88 3.83 1.93 7.58
CA GLY A 88 2.79 0.92 7.36
C GLY A 88 2.57 -0.02 8.56
N ASP A 89 3.65 -0.35 9.28
CA ASP A 89 3.60 -1.17 10.49
C ASP A 89 3.14 -0.37 11.74
N GLY A 90 2.92 0.94 11.61
CA GLY A 90 2.54 1.81 12.72
C GLY A 90 3.63 1.99 13.77
N LYS A 91 4.90 1.84 13.39
CA LYS A 91 6.07 2.11 14.26
C LYS A 91 6.45 3.59 14.28
N ILE A 92 6.00 4.33 13.26
CA ILE A 92 6.17 5.79 13.15
C ILE A 92 4.82 6.45 13.42
N GLY A 93 4.83 7.47 14.25
CA GLY A 93 3.65 8.21 14.68
C GLY A 93 3.32 8.01 16.15
N ASP A 94 2.63 9.00 16.73
CA ASP A 94 2.25 8.99 18.13
C ASP A 94 0.97 8.18 18.35
N GLY A 95 0.96 7.34 19.39
CA GLY A 95 -0.25 6.67 19.87
C GLY A 95 -0.86 5.67 18.88
N ASN A 96 -1.80 4.86 19.38
CA ASN A 96 -2.61 3.97 18.55
C ASN A 96 -4.09 4.24 18.83
N ASP A 97 -4.47 5.52 18.77
CA ASP A 97 -5.84 6.02 18.99
C ASP A 97 -6.64 6.17 17.68
N GLY A 98 -6.05 5.72 16.57
CA GLY A 98 -6.61 5.76 15.23
C GLY A 98 -6.15 6.95 14.39
N GLU A 99 -5.37 7.87 14.97
CA GLU A 99 -4.71 8.96 14.25
C GLU A 99 -3.21 8.91 14.55
N ALA A 100 -2.38 9.18 13.55
CA ALA A 100 -0.94 9.17 13.71
C ALA A 100 -0.37 10.40 13.00
N LEU A 101 0.41 11.19 13.73
CA LEU A 101 1.20 12.26 13.13
C LEU A 101 2.51 11.68 12.63
N ILE A 102 2.70 11.69 11.31
CA ILE A 102 3.94 11.25 10.68
C ILE A 102 4.70 12.46 10.15
N THR A 103 6.02 12.46 10.34
CA THR A 103 6.91 13.45 9.72
C THR A 103 7.37 12.89 8.38
N ILE A 104 7.08 13.62 7.31
CA ILE A 104 7.62 13.33 5.97
C ILE A 104 9.05 13.89 5.93
N PRO A 105 10.07 13.09 5.54
CA PRO A 105 11.43 13.58 5.37
C PRO A 105 11.52 14.79 4.44
N ASP A 106 12.41 15.73 4.79
CA ASP A 106 12.54 17.01 4.08
C ASP A 106 12.87 16.83 2.58
N GLU A 107 13.59 15.77 2.22
CA GLU A 107 13.93 15.45 0.82
C GLU A 107 12.69 15.16 -0.05
N PHE A 108 11.54 14.83 0.54
CA PHE A 108 10.30 14.55 -0.19
C PHE A 108 9.32 15.73 -0.17
N LEU A 109 9.65 16.82 0.51
CA LEU A 109 8.78 17.98 0.63
C LEU A 109 8.87 18.88 -0.61
N ILE A 110 7.70 19.29 -1.12
CA ILE A 110 7.58 20.34 -2.14
C ILE A 110 7.16 21.61 -1.41
N LEU A 111 8.13 22.50 -1.15
CA LEU A 111 7.95 23.65 -0.25
C LEU A 111 7.31 24.87 -0.91
N ASP A 112 7.48 25.02 -2.23
CA ASP A 112 7.04 26.19 -3.00
C ASP A 112 5.91 25.83 -3.99
N ALA A 113 4.69 25.67 -3.46
CA ALA A 113 3.53 25.27 -4.25
C ALA A 113 2.35 26.25 -4.05
N ASP A 114 1.92 26.92 -5.12
CA ASP A 114 0.67 27.70 -5.14
C ASP A 114 -0.56 26.77 -5.11
N ASP A 115 -0.50 25.67 -5.87
CA ASP A 115 -1.50 24.58 -5.88
C ASP A 115 -0.79 23.26 -5.55
N PRO A 116 -0.99 22.70 -4.35
CA PRO A 116 -0.33 21.46 -3.93
C PRO A 116 -0.58 20.26 -4.85
N ILE A 117 -1.78 20.13 -5.44
CA ILE A 117 -2.13 19.00 -6.29
C ILE A 117 -1.42 19.11 -7.63
N ASP A 118 -1.44 20.30 -8.23
CA ASP A 118 -0.72 20.58 -9.47
C ASP A 118 0.80 20.44 -9.28
N SER A 119 1.34 20.93 -8.15
CA SER A 119 2.76 20.81 -7.82
C SER A 119 3.21 19.35 -7.65
N ILE A 120 2.42 18.52 -6.95
CA ILE A 120 2.70 17.07 -6.85
C ILE A 120 2.63 16.44 -8.23
N SER A 121 1.58 16.74 -9.01
CA SER A 121 1.41 16.20 -10.36
C SER A 121 2.60 16.54 -11.26
N LYS A 122 3.03 17.80 -11.27
CA LYS A 122 4.19 18.27 -12.04
C LYS A 122 5.51 17.66 -11.55
N ALA A 123 5.71 17.52 -10.25
CA ALA A 123 6.92 16.91 -9.70
C ALA A 123 7.05 15.43 -10.10
N VAL A 124 5.94 14.68 -10.11
CA VAL A 124 5.94 13.24 -10.42
C VAL A 124 5.93 12.99 -11.93
N TYR A 125 5.09 13.71 -12.67
CA TYR A 125 4.76 13.42 -14.07
C TYR A 125 5.23 14.46 -15.08
N GLY A 126 5.68 15.63 -14.63
CA GLY A 126 5.98 16.78 -15.49
C GLY A 126 4.72 17.54 -15.90
N ASP A 127 4.88 18.49 -16.83
CA ASP A 127 3.73 19.23 -17.35
C ASP A 127 2.88 18.40 -18.33
N ALA A 128 1.67 18.88 -18.61
CA ALA A 128 0.72 18.20 -19.51
C ALA A 128 1.30 17.97 -20.93
N VAL A 129 2.19 18.85 -21.39
CA VAL A 129 2.82 18.72 -22.71
C VAL A 129 3.85 17.60 -22.71
N SER A 130 4.65 17.53 -21.66
CA SER A 130 5.66 16.51 -21.43
C SER A 130 4.99 15.14 -21.35
N LEU A 131 3.91 15.01 -20.57
CA LEU A 131 3.14 13.76 -20.46
C LEU A 131 2.62 13.24 -21.81
N LEU A 132 2.13 14.13 -22.67
CA LEU A 132 1.60 13.76 -23.99
C LEU A 132 2.70 13.40 -25.00
N GLN A 133 3.92 13.88 -24.79
CA GLN A 133 5.05 13.65 -25.68
C GLN A 133 5.86 12.41 -25.29
N HIS A 134 5.89 12.03 -24.01
CA HIS A 134 6.59 10.83 -23.55
C HIS A 134 5.87 9.56 -24.01
N ARG A 135 6.55 8.75 -24.83
CA ARG A 135 6.04 7.46 -25.33
C ARG A 135 6.80 6.25 -24.79
N GLU A 136 7.85 6.48 -24.00
CA GLU A 136 8.68 5.41 -23.48
C GLU A 136 7.94 4.65 -22.38
N PRO A 137 7.78 3.31 -22.49
CA PRO A 137 7.11 2.53 -21.45
C PRO A 137 7.79 2.64 -20.09
N LYS A 138 9.12 2.77 -20.06
CA LYS A 138 9.92 2.89 -18.84
C LYS A 138 9.54 4.13 -18.02
N PHE A 139 9.29 5.25 -18.68
CA PHE A 139 8.86 6.50 -18.04
C PHE A 139 7.60 6.29 -17.19
N PHE A 140 6.60 5.58 -17.72
CA PHE A 140 5.34 5.30 -17.03
C PHE A 140 5.47 4.18 -15.99
N GLN A 141 6.32 3.18 -16.25
CA GLN A 141 6.55 2.08 -15.30
C GLN A 141 7.15 2.58 -13.98
N GLU A 142 8.10 3.51 -14.05
CA GLU A 142 8.74 4.10 -12.86
C GLU A 142 7.79 5.00 -12.06
N ARG A 143 6.67 5.43 -12.64
CA ARG A 143 5.71 6.40 -12.07
C ARG A 143 4.31 5.81 -11.85
N ALA A 144 4.19 4.50 -12.01
CA ALA A 144 2.95 3.78 -11.79
C ALA A 144 2.73 3.58 -10.28
N ILE A 145 1.57 4.01 -9.79
CA ILE A 145 1.08 3.69 -8.45
C ILE A 145 0.30 2.38 -8.59
N LEU A 146 0.71 1.34 -7.86
CA LEU A 146 0.07 0.03 -7.81
C LEU A 146 -0.48 -0.25 -6.40
#